data_AF-A0A9E0HF93-F1
#
_entry.id   AF-A0A9E0HF93-F1
#
_cell.length_a   1.000
_cell.length_b   1.000
_cell.length_c   1.000
_cell.angle_alpha   90.00
_cell.angle_beta   90.00
_cell.angle_gamma   90.00
#
_symmetry.space_group_name_H-M   'P 1'
#
loop_
_entity.id
_entity.type
_entity.pdbx_description
1 polymer ?
#
loop_
_entity_poly.entity_id
_entity_poly.type
_entity_poly.pdbx_seq_one_letter_code
_entity_poly.pdbx_strand_id
1 'polypeptide(L)'
;MRALFALVLVAAACGGSSSPAPVAPSNTPANAPPTAPPPTSPAATAPPAAEGSSGSAAMPPLTDAEFDARMNRLIDILSEASDAITAAGTDCRAAADGLAAVTARHDGFLAEMKAREADDDLEVRINTWMNTHMDRLMKVAMPLAEASQRCDGEPRFREAMARLSGDT
;
A
#
# COMPACT_ATOMS: atom_id res chain seq x y z
N MET A 1 -0.50 4.89 7.56
CA MET A 1 -0.56 4.34 6.18
C MET A 1 -0.12 5.24 5.02
N ARG A 2 0.47 6.44 5.22
CA ARG A 2 1.09 7.19 4.10
C ARG A 2 2.18 6.40 3.34
N ALA A 3 2.82 5.43 4.01
CA ALA A 3 3.80 4.52 3.39
C ALA A 3 3.18 3.24 2.79
N LEU A 4 2.06 2.74 3.35
CA LEU A 4 1.42 1.47 2.94
C LEU A 4 0.69 1.59 1.59
N PHE A 5 0.03 2.72 1.31
CA PHE A 5 -0.55 2.97 -0.03
C PHE A 5 0.46 3.57 -1.02
N ALA A 6 1.56 4.18 -0.54
CA ALA A 6 2.62 4.65 -1.41
C ALA A 6 3.38 3.49 -2.10
N LEU A 7 3.45 2.31 -1.48
CA LEU A 7 4.21 1.19 -2.05
C LEU A 7 3.58 0.61 -3.33
N VAL A 8 2.27 0.76 -3.51
CA VAL A 8 1.57 0.36 -4.75
C VAL A 8 1.73 1.38 -5.88
N LEU A 9 2.05 2.65 -5.56
CA LEU A 9 2.15 3.75 -6.54
C LEU A 9 3.56 3.99 -7.11
N VAL A 10 4.62 3.35 -6.58
CA VAL A 10 6.02 3.66 -6.98
C VAL A 10 6.54 2.84 -8.16
N ALA A 11 5.76 1.90 -8.72
CA ALA A 11 6.23 1.06 -9.84
C ALA A 11 6.05 1.66 -11.25
N ALA A 12 5.40 2.82 -11.42
CA ALA A 12 5.03 3.35 -12.74
C ALA A 12 5.63 4.72 -13.11
N ALA A 13 6.71 5.14 -12.45
CA ALA A 13 7.36 6.43 -12.74
C ALA A 13 8.89 6.34 -12.78
N CYS A 14 9.44 5.46 -13.63
CA CYS A 14 10.84 5.52 -14.07
C CYS A 14 10.92 5.26 -15.58
N GLY A 15 10.19 6.05 -16.35
CA GLY A 15 10.24 6.10 -17.82
C GLY A 15 10.65 7.47 -18.33
N GLY A 16 11.62 8.11 -17.70
CA GLY A 16 12.15 9.42 -18.09
C GLY A 16 13.44 9.27 -18.89
N SER A 17 13.31 9.21 -20.21
CA SER A 17 14.40 9.25 -21.19
C SER A 17 15.40 10.37 -20.90
N SER A 18 16.68 10.00 -20.71
CA SER A 18 17.81 10.91 -20.86
C SER A 18 18.86 10.23 -21.75
N SER A 19 19.05 10.78 -22.94
CA SER A 19 20.13 10.38 -23.85
C SER A 19 21.50 10.51 -23.17
N PRO A 20 22.36 9.48 -23.22
CA PRO A 20 23.77 9.68 -22.97
C PRO A 20 24.50 10.11 -24.25
N ALA A 21 25.23 11.22 -24.15
CA ALA A 21 26.21 11.63 -25.15
C ALA A 21 27.37 10.60 -25.22
N PRO A 22 28.02 10.42 -26.39
CA PRO A 22 29.11 9.48 -26.53
C PRO A 22 30.39 10.05 -25.89
N VAL A 23 30.91 9.36 -24.87
CA VAL A 23 32.27 9.59 -24.35
C VAL A 23 33.17 8.44 -24.77
N ALA A 24 34.33 8.82 -25.31
CA ALA A 24 35.36 7.96 -25.88
C ALA A 24 36.00 7.02 -24.85
N PRO A 25 36.60 5.90 -25.29
CA PRO A 25 37.20 4.91 -24.40
C PRO A 25 38.58 5.36 -23.91
N SER A 26 38.84 5.24 -22.61
CA SER A 26 40.19 5.32 -22.06
C SER A 26 40.51 4.06 -21.27
N ASN A 27 41.43 3.26 -21.83
CA ASN A 27 42.03 2.09 -21.22
C ASN A 27 42.96 2.52 -20.09
N THR A 28 42.84 1.92 -18.90
CA THR A 28 44.00 1.71 -18.00
C THR A 28 43.70 0.52 -17.09
N PRO A 29 44.55 -0.53 -17.06
CA PRO A 29 44.46 -1.61 -16.08
C PRO A 29 45.27 -1.28 -14.83
N ALA A 30 44.72 -1.55 -13.65
CA ALA A 30 45.50 -1.65 -12.42
C ALA A 30 44.97 -2.80 -11.56
N ASN A 31 45.71 -3.91 -11.61
CA ASN A 31 45.60 -5.02 -10.67
C ASN A 31 45.87 -4.50 -9.25
N ALA A 32 44.91 -4.66 -8.33
CA ALA A 32 45.12 -4.51 -6.91
C ALA A 32 44.75 -5.82 -6.19
N PRO A 33 45.54 -6.29 -5.22
CA PRO A 33 45.35 -7.57 -4.54
C PRO A 33 44.13 -7.58 -3.58
N PRO A 34 43.56 -8.76 -3.26
CA PRO A 34 42.37 -8.87 -2.42
C PRO A 34 42.68 -8.48 -0.97
N THR A 35 41.88 -7.55 -0.44
CA THR A 35 41.88 -7.17 0.98
C THR A 35 40.95 -8.10 1.75
N ALA A 36 41.42 -8.59 2.90
CA ALA A 36 40.75 -9.55 3.79
C ALA A 36 39.37 -9.08 4.28
N PRO A 37 38.44 -9.99 4.64
CA PRO A 37 37.14 -9.63 5.17
C PRO A 37 37.23 -9.03 6.58
N PRO A 38 36.38 -8.05 6.93
CA PRO A 38 36.31 -7.51 8.29
C PRO A 38 35.67 -8.51 9.27
N PRO A 39 36.00 -8.42 10.58
CA PRO A 39 35.45 -9.31 11.60
C PRO A 39 33.96 -9.06 11.87
N THR A 40 33.22 -10.15 12.12
CA THR A 40 31.84 -10.16 12.62
C THR A 40 31.72 -9.41 13.95
N SER A 41 30.89 -8.37 13.98
CA SER A 41 30.52 -7.66 15.21
C SER A 41 29.58 -8.51 16.09
N PRO A 42 29.69 -8.44 17.43
CA PRO A 42 28.81 -9.15 18.35
C PRO A 42 27.41 -8.53 18.40
N ALA A 43 26.41 -9.38 18.65
CA ALA A 43 25.01 -9.02 18.77
C ALA A 43 24.78 -7.94 19.84
N ALA A 44 24.16 -6.84 19.43
CA ALA A 44 23.72 -5.80 20.34
C ALA A 44 22.49 -6.29 21.14
N THR A 45 22.62 -6.31 22.46
CA THR A 45 21.50 -6.45 23.40
C THR A 45 20.56 -5.26 23.24
N ALA A 46 19.28 -5.52 22.96
CA ALA A 46 18.26 -4.48 22.86
C ALA A 46 18.03 -3.79 24.22
N PRO A 47 17.89 -2.46 24.28
CA PRO A 47 17.49 -1.75 25.49
C PRO A 47 16.01 -2.03 25.84
N PRO A 48 15.62 -1.95 27.12
CA PRO A 48 14.23 -2.16 27.55
C PRO A 48 13.31 -1.08 26.97
N ALA A 49 12.14 -1.53 26.51
CA ALA A 49 11.08 -0.67 25.98
C ALA A 49 10.70 0.40 27.01
N ALA A 50 10.80 1.67 26.60
CA ALA A 50 10.28 2.78 27.37
C ALA A 50 8.75 2.73 27.35
N GLU A 51 8.17 2.37 28.50
CA GLU A 51 6.77 2.61 28.80
C GLU A 51 6.53 4.13 28.81
N GLY A 52 5.87 4.62 27.76
CA GLY A 52 5.58 6.04 27.64
C GLY A 52 4.76 6.32 26.40
N SER A 53 3.53 5.83 26.34
CA SER A 53 2.57 6.31 25.34
C SER A 53 1.33 6.88 26.02
N SER A 54 1.17 8.17 25.79
CA SER A 54 0.12 9.05 26.29
C SER A 54 -1.26 8.57 25.89
N GLY A 55 -2.09 8.23 26.89
CA GLY A 55 -3.44 8.79 27.08
C GLY A 55 -4.48 8.77 25.96
N SER A 56 -4.30 8.02 24.87
CA SER A 56 -5.39 7.63 23.98
C SER A 56 -5.81 6.24 24.41
N ALA A 57 -7.10 6.02 24.74
CA ALA A 57 -7.59 4.71 25.10
C ALA A 57 -7.31 3.77 23.91
N ALA A 58 -6.26 2.95 24.03
CA ALA A 58 -5.86 2.03 22.99
C ALA A 58 -7.06 1.12 22.68
N MET A 59 -7.45 1.04 21.41
CA MET A 59 -8.44 0.04 21.00
C MET A 59 -7.91 -1.33 21.43
N PRO A 60 -8.77 -2.24 21.90
CA PRO A 60 -8.33 -3.57 22.28
C PRO A 60 -7.66 -4.26 21.07
N PRO A 61 -6.57 -5.01 21.32
CA PRO A 61 -5.88 -5.72 20.26
C PRO A 61 -6.80 -6.76 19.62
N LEU A 62 -6.68 -6.94 18.30
CA LEU A 62 -7.45 -7.94 17.57
C LEU A 62 -6.86 -9.32 17.75
N THR A 63 -7.70 -10.31 18.04
CA THR A 63 -7.31 -11.71 17.89
C THR A 63 -6.97 -12.03 16.43
N ASP A 64 -6.25 -13.12 16.16
CA ASP A 64 -5.91 -13.51 14.79
C ASP A 64 -7.15 -13.80 13.93
N ALA A 65 -8.17 -14.43 14.51
CA ALA A 65 -9.42 -14.70 13.83
C ALA A 65 -10.19 -13.42 13.48
N GLU A 66 -10.24 -12.43 14.39
CA GLU A 66 -10.88 -11.14 14.11
C GLU A 66 -10.11 -10.32 13.07
N PHE A 67 -8.77 -10.36 13.14
CA PHE A 67 -7.91 -9.71 12.16
C PHE A 67 -8.12 -10.31 10.76
N ASP A 68 -8.08 -11.64 10.64
CA ASP A 68 -8.30 -12.33 9.37
C ASP A 68 -9.71 -12.03 8.81
N ALA A 69 -10.74 -12.07 9.65
CA ALA A 69 -12.11 -11.72 9.23
C ALA A 69 -12.22 -10.29 8.71
N ARG A 70 -11.54 -9.33 9.34
CA ARG A 70 -11.50 -7.92 8.89
C ARG A 70 -10.76 -7.77 7.57
N MET A 71 -9.61 -8.42 7.42
CA MET A 71 -8.86 -8.37 6.16
C MET A 71 -9.65 -9.00 5.02
N ASN A 72 -10.31 -10.13 5.26
CA ASN A 72 -11.23 -10.75 4.31
C ASN A 72 -12.37 -9.81 3.92
N ARG A 73 -12.96 -9.13 4.90
CA ARG A 73 -14.02 -8.13 4.65
C ARG A 73 -13.50 -6.96 3.81
N LEU A 74 -12.29 -6.48 4.08
CA LEU A 74 -11.67 -5.42 3.28
C LEU A 74 -11.50 -5.84 1.82
N ILE A 75 -11.06 -7.07 1.56
CA ILE A 75 -10.98 -7.58 0.17
C ILE A 75 -12.34 -7.65 -0.49
N ASP A 76 -13.39 -8.06 0.22
CA ASP A 76 -14.73 -8.10 -0.37
C ASP A 76 -15.22 -6.71 -0.77
N ILE A 77 -14.91 -5.69 0.03
CA ILE A 77 -15.20 -4.28 -0.30
C ILE A 77 -14.40 -3.84 -1.53
N LEU A 78 -13.11 -4.18 -1.60
CA LEU A 78 -12.28 -3.87 -2.76
C LEU A 78 -12.74 -4.61 -4.02
N SER A 79 -13.23 -5.85 -3.88
CA SER A 79 -13.83 -6.60 -4.99
C SER A 79 -15.08 -5.89 -5.51
N GLU A 80 -15.96 -5.43 -4.60
CA GLU A 80 -17.17 -4.69 -4.97
C GLU A 80 -16.83 -3.36 -5.67
N ALA A 81 -15.80 -2.66 -5.21
CA ALA A 81 -15.26 -1.47 -5.86
C ALA A 81 -14.72 -1.77 -7.27
N SER A 82 -13.99 -2.86 -7.44
CA SER A 82 -13.47 -3.30 -8.74
C SER A 82 -14.59 -3.72 -9.68
N ASP A 83 -15.62 -4.42 -9.20
CA ASP A 83 -16.79 -4.78 -9.99
C ASP A 83 -17.54 -3.53 -10.48
N ALA A 84 -17.68 -2.51 -9.63
CA ALA A 84 -18.29 -1.24 -10.01
C ALA A 84 -17.48 -0.50 -11.09
N ILE A 85 -16.15 -0.51 -10.99
CA ILE A 85 -15.24 0.03 -12.00
C ILE A 85 -15.35 -0.72 -13.33
N THR A 86 -15.35 -2.06 -13.29
CA THR A 86 -15.47 -2.90 -14.48
C THR A 86 -16.81 -2.68 -15.16
N ALA A 87 -17.90 -2.60 -14.40
CA ALA A 87 -19.24 -2.32 -14.92
C ALA A 87 -19.35 -0.95 -15.59
N ALA A 88 -18.64 0.07 -15.07
CA ALA A 88 -18.58 1.40 -15.67
C ALA A 88 -17.77 1.44 -16.98
N GLY A 89 -16.91 0.45 -17.24
CA GLY A 89 -16.05 0.42 -18.41
C GLY A 89 -15.14 1.65 -18.45
N THR A 90 -15.22 2.45 -19.51
CA THR A 90 -14.41 3.66 -19.71
C THR A 90 -15.05 4.94 -19.16
N ASP A 91 -16.27 4.88 -18.62
CA ASP A 91 -16.96 6.05 -18.06
C ASP A 91 -16.44 6.36 -16.65
N CYS A 92 -15.56 7.37 -16.56
CA CYS A 92 -14.95 7.79 -15.30
C CYS A 92 -15.94 8.39 -14.29
N ARG A 93 -17.06 8.95 -14.75
CA ARG A 93 -18.09 9.46 -13.84
C ARG A 93 -18.90 8.31 -13.26
N ALA A 94 -19.30 7.34 -14.09
CA ALA A 94 -19.96 6.14 -13.60
C ALA A 94 -19.06 5.33 -12.66
N ALA A 95 -17.75 5.25 -12.94
CA ALA A 95 -16.79 4.61 -12.04
C ALA A 95 -16.70 5.35 -10.69
N ALA A 96 -16.65 6.69 -10.70
CA ALA A 96 -16.64 7.50 -9.49
C ALA A 96 -17.93 7.32 -8.65
N ASP A 97 -19.10 7.33 -9.30
CA ASP A 97 -20.39 7.14 -8.64
C ASP A 97 -20.49 5.72 -8.04
N GLY A 98 -19.97 4.71 -8.75
CA GLY A 98 -19.88 3.34 -8.26
C GLY A 98 -19.00 3.20 -7.02
N LEU A 99 -17.79 3.77 -7.06
CA LEU A 99 -16.88 3.81 -5.91
C LEU A 99 -17.50 4.53 -4.71
N ALA A 100 -18.09 5.71 -4.93
CA ALA A 100 -18.74 6.47 -3.88
C ALA A 100 -19.87 5.68 -3.22
N ALA A 101 -20.66 4.94 -4.00
CA ALA A 101 -21.71 4.08 -3.48
C ALA A 101 -21.16 2.91 -2.64
N VAL A 102 -20.05 2.29 -3.06
CA VAL A 102 -19.37 1.23 -2.28
C VAL A 102 -18.87 1.81 -0.96
N THR A 103 -18.12 2.92 -1.00
CA THR A 103 -17.61 3.56 0.23
C THR A 103 -18.76 3.92 1.18
N ALA A 104 -19.83 4.53 0.69
CA ALA A 104 -20.98 4.90 1.52
C ALA A 104 -21.65 3.70 2.21
N ARG A 105 -21.71 2.53 1.55
CA ARG A 105 -22.24 1.30 2.15
C ARG A 105 -21.38 0.74 3.28
N HIS A 106 -20.07 0.97 3.23
CA HIS A 106 -19.10 0.40 4.17
C HIS A 106 -18.39 1.43 5.05
N ASP A 107 -18.89 2.66 5.10
CA ASP A 107 -18.25 3.79 5.78
C ASP A 107 -17.89 3.47 7.23
N GLY A 108 -18.81 2.86 7.99
CA GLY A 108 -18.56 2.46 9.37
C GLY A 108 -17.39 1.47 9.52
N PHE A 109 -17.25 0.52 8.60
CA PHE A 109 -16.14 -0.44 8.61
C PHE A 109 -14.82 0.24 8.20
N LEU A 110 -14.84 1.10 7.18
CA LEU A 110 -13.66 1.82 6.73
C LEU A 110 -13.16 2.79 7.81
N ALA A 111 -14.06 3.50 8.48
CA ALA A 111 -13.73 4.34 9.63
C ALA A 111 -13.15 3.54 10.79
N GLU A 112 -13.68 2.35 11.07
CA GLU A 112 -13.14 1.45 12.10
C GLU A 112 -11.73 0.96 11.75
N MET A 113 -11.49 0.57 10.50
CA MET A 113 -10.15 0.17 10.04
C MET A 113 -9.16 1.33 10.14
N LYS A 114 -9.59 2.53 9.75
CA LYS A 114 -8.79 3.76 9.88
C LYS A 114 -8.41 4.07 11.33
N ALA A 115 -9.34 3.90 12.26
CA ALA A 115 -9.08 4.13 13.68
C ALA A 115 -7.98 3.22 14.25
N ARG A 116 -7.75 2.06 13.62
CA ARG A 116 -6.70 1.11 14.00
C ARG A 116 -5.35 1.35 13.33
N GLU A 117 -5.21 2.36 12.46
CA GLU A 117 -3.93 2.68 11.79
C GLU A 117 -2.78 3.03 12.75
N ALA A 118 -3.09 3.48 13.96
CA ALA A 118 -2.11 3.83 14.99
C ALA A 118 -1.60 2.62 15.79
N ASP A 119 -2.06 1.41 15.48
CA ASP A 119 -1.59 0.17 16.09
C ASP A 119 -0.33 -0.34 15.36
N ASP A 120 0.84 -0.14 15.98
CA ASP A 120 2.14 -0.50 15.39
C ASP A 120 2.25 -2.01 15.09
N ASP A 121 1.60 -2.88 15.88
CA ASP A 121 1.61 -4.32 15.67
C ASP A 121 0.75 -4.73 14.46
N LEU A 122 -0.22 -3.90 14.09
CA LEU A 122 -1.11 -4.16 12.97
C LEU A 122 -0.38 -4.12 11.63
N GLU A 123 0.63 -3.25 11.47
CA GLU A 123 1.38 -3.14 10.21
C GLU A 123 2.10 -4.45 9.86
N VAL A 124 2.79 -5.05 10.84
CA VAL A 124 3.49 -6.33 10.63
C VAL A 124 2.49 -7.42 10.26
N ARG A 125 1.35 -7.49 10.96
CA ARG A 125 0.30 -8.49 10.70
C ARG A 125 -0.32 -8.32 9.32
N ILE A 126 -0.62 -7.08 8.92
CA ILE A 126 -1.09 -6.74 7.56
C ILE A 126 -0.08 -7.21 6.52
N ASN A 127 1.19 -6.88 6.67
CA ASN A 127 2.22 -7.26 5.71
C ASN A 127 2.35 -8.78 5.57
N THR A 128 2.36 -9.53 6.67
CA THR A 128 2.37 -10.99 6.63
C THR A 128 1.12 -11.54 5.93
N TRP A 129 -0.05 -11.04 6.30
CA TRP A 129 -1.32 -11.49 5.72
C TRP A 129 -1.41 -11.19 4.22
N MET A 130 -1.02 -9.99 3.80
CA MET A 130 -1.02 -9.57 2.40
C MET A 130 -0.12 -10.45 1.55
N ASN A 131 1.09 -10.78 2.04
CA ASN A 131 2.00 -11.69 1.33
C ASN A 131 1.38 -13.07 1.11
N THR A 132 0.64 -13.59 2.09
CA THR A 132 -0.09 -14.86 1.93
C THR A 132 -1.26 -14.76 0.93
N HIS A 133 -1.88 -13.60 0.80
CA HIS A 133 -3.10 -13.38 0.01
C HIS A 133 -2.88 -12.57 -1.27
N MET A 134 -1.62 -12.48 -1.74
CA MET A 134 -1.23 -11.64 -2.88
C MET A 134 -2.05 -11.89 -4.14
N ASP A 135 -2.35 -13.15 -4.48
CA ASP A 135 -3.13 -13.45 -5.69
C ASP A 135 -4.54 -12.86 -5.63
N ARG A 136 -5.18 -12.90 -4.46
CA ARG A 136 -6.51 -12.32 -4.24
C ARG A 136 -6.44 -10.80 -4.26
N LEU A 137 -5.42 -10.21 -3.65
CA LEU A 137 -5.16 -8.78 -3.67
C LEU A 137 -4.94 -8.26 -5.10
N MET A 138 -4.10 -8.91 -5.88
CA MET A 138 -3.80 -8.51 -7.25
C MET A 138 -5.05 -8.55 -8.15
N LYS A 139 -5.91 -9.55 -7.95
CA LYS A 139 -7.18 -9.67 -8.68
C LYS A 139 -8.09 -8.47 -8.47
N VAL A 140 -8.17 -7.93 -7.25
CA VAL A 140 -8.97 -6.74 -6.96
C VAL A 140 -8.21 -5.44 -7.28
N ALA A 141 -6.89 -5.40 -7.08
CA ALA A 141 -6.09 -4.19 -7.25
C ALA A 141 -5.90 -3.79 -8.71
N MET A 142 -5.82 -4.74 -9.65
CA MET A 142 -5.56 -4.43 -11.06
C MET A 142 -6.64 -3.55 -11.70
N PRO A 143 -7.95 -3.85 -11.60
CA PRO A 143 -9.00 -2.96 -12.12
C PRO A 143 -8.97 -1.56 -11.49
N LEU A 144 -8.72 -1.48 -10.17
CA LEU A 144 -8.58 -0.21 -9.45
C LEU A 144 -7.39 0.62 -9.97
N ALA A 145 -6.24 -0.03 -10.21
CA ALA A 145 -5.04 0.63 -10.73
C ALA A 145 -5.25 1.12 -12.17
N GLU A 146 -5.82 0.29 -13.05
CA GLU A 146 -6.14 0.66 -14.43
C GLU A 146 -7.15 1.82 -14.50
N ALA A 147 -8.18 1.79 -13.67
CA ALA A 147 -9.13 2.89 -13.58
C ALA A 147 -8.49 4.17 -13.03
N SER A 148 -7.58 4.05 -12.07
CA SER A 148 -6.85 5.22 -11.53
C SER A 148 -6.01 5.90 -12.60
N GLN A 149 -5.31 5.14 -13.44
CA GLN A 149 -4.54 5.71 -14.56
C GLN A 149 -5.47 6.34 -15.61
N ARG A 150 -6.58 5.67 -15.93
CA ARG A 150 -7.53 6.12 -16.95
C ARG A 150 -8.35 7.34 -16.52
N CYS A 151 -8.69 7.45 -15.25
CA CYS A 151 -9.60 8.44 -14.70
C CYS A 151 -8.93 9.52 -13.84
N ASP A 152 -7.60 9.65 -13.92
CA ASP A 152 -6.82 10.65 -13.15
C ASP A 152 -7.31 12.10 -13.37
N GLY A 153 -7.83 12.41 -14.56
CA GLY A 153 -8.40 13.72 -14.88
C GLY A 153 -9.80 14.00 -14.31
N GLU A 154 -10.49 13.02 -13.72
CA GLU A 154 -11.85 13.16 -13.20
C GLU A 154 -11.81 13.46 -11.67
N PRO A 155 -12.18 14.68 -11.23
CA PRO A 155 -12.08 15.06 -9.83
C PRO A 155 -12.91 14.16 -8.90
N ARG A 156 -14.09 13.72 -9.34
CA ARG A 156 -14.96 12.85 -8.54
C ARG A 156 -14.36 11.47 -8.33
N PHE A 157 -13.66 10.96 -9.34
CA PHE A 157 -13.00 9.66 -9.25
C PHE A 157 -11.87 9.72 -8.21
N ARG A 158 -11.03 10.77 -8.25
CA ARG A 158 -9.98 10.97 -7.23
C ARG A 158 -10.55 11.12 -5.83
N GLU A 159 -11.64 11.87 -5.66
CA GLU A 159 -12.32 12.01 -4.36
C GLU A 159 -12.86 10.66 -3.86
N ALA A 160 -13.48 9.86 -4.75
CA ALA A 160 -13.98 8.54 -4.39
C ALA A 160 -12.85 7.57 -4.02
N MET A 161 -11.72 7.61 -4.74
CA MET A 161 -10.53 6.82 -4.39
C MET A 161 -9.91 7.26 -3.06
N ALA A 162 -9.83 8.57 -2.80
CA ALA A 162 -9.34 9.09 -1.52
C ALA A 162 -10.24 8.65 -0.34
N ARG A 163 -11.56 8.61 -0.55
CA ARG A 163 -12.49 8.04 0.45
C ARG A 163 -12.25 6.55 0.68
N LEU A 164 -12.04 5.79 -0.40
CA LEU A 164 -11.78 4.36 -0.30
C LEU A 164 -10.45 4.04 0.40
N SER A 165 -9.40 4.85 0.19
CA SER A 165 -8.11 4.72 0.90
C SER A 165 -8.15 5.27 2.33
N GLY A 166 -9.23 5.97 2.70
CA GLY A 166 -9.38 6.62 4.00
C GLY A 166 -8.61 7.93 4.13
N ASP A 167 -8.18 8.57 3.03
CA ASP A 167 -7.40 9.83 3.04
C ASP A 167 -8.25 11.10 3.23
N THR A 168 -9.55 10.98 3.52
CA THR A 168 -10.47 12.11 3.72
C THR A 168 -10.52 12.67 5.13
#